data_AF-A0A1V4UG38-F1
#
_entry.id   AF-A0A1V4UG38-F1
#
_cell.length_a   1.000
_cell.length_b   1.000
_cell.length_c   1.000
_cell.angle_alpha   90.00
_cell.angle_beta   90.00
_cell.angle_gamma   90.00
#
_symmetry.space_group_name_H-M   'P 1'
#
loop_
_entity.id
_entity.type
_entity.pdbx_description
1 polymer ?
#
loop_
_entity_poly.entity_id
_entity_poly.type
_entity_poly.pdbx_seq_one_letter_code
_entity_poly.pdbx_strand_id
1 'polypeptide(L)'
;MLEESGINAAESLLIARTLMRPAVYFHHVSRIAEMMFQAAVMHHVGMSGKGTLESFLRMDDSACMQALLNSDDPVARDLSQRIYQRRLYKRALYVGRDQVNASRMTQFSTSVKRREIASTIAGEAGLDPAQVLLDIPPFPGDMSLHVQVQNRHSVIGLAALSPLLNTLNETRRGQWRLGVYTLPEHRERVGALAAEVLHVKPETTQGRLFG
;
A
#
# COMPACT_ATOMS: atom_id res chain seq x y z
N MET A 1 19.82 -9.04 -26.35
CA MET A 1 20.23 -7.73 -26.89
C MET A 1 19.01 -7.05 -27.46
N LEU A 2 18.81 -5.76 -27.18
CA LEU A 2 17.86 -4.96 -27.95
C LEU A 2 18.67 -4.14 -28.96
N GLU A 3 18.24 -4.15 -30.21
CA GLU A 3 18.73 -3.19 -31.19
C GLU A 3 18.23 -1.79 -30.81
N GLU A 4 18.86 -0.74 -31.35
CA GLU A 4 18.49 0.66 -31.09
C GLU A 4 17.01 0.94 -31.43
N SER A 5 16.46 0.19 -32.40
CA SER A 5 15.04 0.17 -32.76
C SER A 5 14.10 -0.32 -31.65
N GLY A 6 14.60 -1.08 -30.67
CA GLY A 6 13.85 -1.63 -29.54
C GLY A 6 13.76 -0.72 -28.32
N ILE A 7 14.46 0.43 -28.31
CA ILE A 7 14.48 1.37 -27.17
C ILE A 7 13.08 1.95 -26.93
N ASN A 8 12.39 2.40 -27.99
CA ASN A 8 11.04 2.96 -27.88
C ASN A 8 10.02 1.95 -27.31
N ALA A 9 10.15 0.68 -27.66
CA ALA A 9 9.30 -0.38 -27.11
C ALA A 9 9.57 -0.62 -25.63
N ALA A 10 10.84 -0.61 -25.22
CA ALA A 10 11.23 -0.72 -23.81
C ALA A 10 10.73 0.46 -22.97
N GLU A 11 10.83 1.69 -23.48
CA GLU A 11 10.29 2.88 -22.83
C GLU A 11 8.77 2.83 -22.70
N SER A 12 8.07 2.43 -23.77
CA SER A 12 6.62 2.27 -23.78
C SER A 12 6.15 1.28 -22.70
N LEU A 13 6.87 0.17 -22.53
CA LEU A 13 6.60 -0.81 -21.47
C LEU A 13 6.80 -0.20 -20.07
N LEU A 14 7.87 0.57 -19.86
CA LEU A 14 8.16 1.22 -18.58
C LEU A 14 7.12 2.29 -18.22
N ILE A 15 6.66 3.06 -19.21
CA ILE A 15 5.55 4.01 -19.06
C ILE A 15 4.28 3.25 -18.66
N ALA A 16 3.89 2.23 -19.41
CA ALA A 16 2.69 1.44 -19.12
C ALA A 16 2.74 0.85 -17.71
N ARG A 17 3.87 0.23 -17.33
CA ARG A 17 4.07 -0.32 -15.98
C ARG A 17 3.97 0.75 -14.88
N THR A 18 4.46 1.95 -15.13
CA THR A 18 4.38 3.08 -14.19
C THR A 18 2.94 3.55 -14.01
N LEU A 19 2.18 3.67 -15.10
CA LEU A 19 0.79 4.15 -15.07
C LEU A 19 -0.18 3.12 -14.48
N MET A 20 0.05 1.83 -14.69
CA MET A 20 -0.82 0.76 -14.14
C MET A 20 -0.76 0.66 -12.61
N ARG A 21 0.39 0.99 -11.99
CA ARG A 21 0.59 0.86 -10.54
C ARG A 21 -0.47 1.57 -9.70
N PRO A 22 -0.68 2.89 -9.81
CA PRO A 22 -1.69 3.58 -9.01
C PRO A 22 -3.12 3.25 -9.44
N ALA A 23 -3.35 2.96 -10.72
CA ALA A 23 -4.68 2.75 -11.27
C ALA A 23 -5.28 1.39 -10.89
N VAL A 24 -4.44 0.36 -10.75
CA VAL A 24 -4.89 -1.03 -10.55
C VAL A 24 -4.39 -1.56 -9.21
N TYR A 25 -3.07 -1.61 -9.03
CA TYR A 25 -2.45 -2.34 -7.92
C TYR A 25 -2.46 -1.58 -6.59
N PHE A 26 -2.29 -0.26 -6.65
CA PHE A 26 -2.28 0.62 -5.48
C PHE A 26 -3.48 1.56 -5.46
N HIS A 27 -4.55 1.19 -6.17
CA HIS A 27 -5.80 1.91 -6.06
C HIS A 27 -6.31 1.79 -4.63
N HIS A 28 -6.56 2.93 -3.99
CA HIS A 28 -6.86 3.02 -2.56
C HIS A 28 -8.00 2.10 -2.12
N VAL A 29 -9.04 1.90 -2.94
CA VAL A 29 -10.15 0.99 -2.61
C VAL A 29 -9.66 -0.46 -2.53
N SER A 30 -8.85 -0.91 -3.48
CA SER A 30 -8.27 -2.27 -3.49
C SER A 30 -7.35 -2.46 -2.29
N ARG A 31 -6.53 -1.44 -1.97
CA ARG A 31 -5.66 -1.45 -0.78
C ARG A 31 -6.45 -1.54 0.52
N ILE A 32 -7.56 -0.81 0.65
CA ILE A 32 -8.42 -0.89 1.83
C ILE A 32 -9.00 -2.30 1.98
N ALA A 33 -9.53 -2.87 0.90
CA ALA A 33 -10.08 -4.23 0.93
C ALA A 33 -9.00 -5.27 1.29
N GLU A 34 -7.80 -5.16 0.72
CA GLU A 34 -6.65 -6.02 1.03
C GLU A 34 -6.26 -5.91 2.50
N MET A 35 -6.19 -4.69 3.06
CA MET A 35 -5.85 -4.48 4.47
C MET A 35 -6.91 -5.04 5.41
N MET A 36 -8.20 -4.87 5.09
CA MET A 36 -9.30 -5.46 5.85
C MET A 36 -9.25 -7.00 5.79
N PHE A 37 -8.97 -7.56 4.62
CA PHE A 37 -8.85 -8.99 4.43
C PHE A 37 -7.66 -9.58 5.20
N GLN A 38 -6.49 -8.94 5.11
CA GLN A 38 -5.32 -9.32 5.90
C GLN A 38 -5.62 -9.29 7.40
N ALA A 39 -6.30 -8.25 7.89
CA ALA A 39 -6.71 -8.19 9.30
C ALA A 39 -7.66 -9.34 9.66
N ALA A 40 -8.66 -9.65 8.82
CA ALA A 40 -9.58 -10.77 9.05
C ALA A 40 -8.84 -12.12 9.14
N VAL A 41 -7.92 -12.38 8.21
CA VAL A 41 -7.09 -13.61 8.22
C VAL A 41 -6.24 -13.69 9.49
N MET A 42 -5.58 -12.59 9.86
CA MET A 42 -4.73 -12.56 11.06
C MET A 42 -5.52 -12.81 12.35
N HIS A 43 -6.76 -12.32 12.44
CA HIS A 43 -7.67 -12.62 13.55
C HIS A 43 -8.10 -14.08 13.56
N HIS A 44 -8.55 -14.59 12.42
CA HIS A 44 -8.99 -15.98 12.27
C HIS A 44 -7.90 -17.00 12.65
N VAL A 45 -6.68 -16.78 12.14
CA VAL A 45 -5.52 -17.64 12.42
C VAL A 45 -4.94 -17.38 13.82
N GLY A 46 -4.99 -16.16 14.33
CA GLY A 46 -4.44 -15.83 15.65
C GLY A 46 -5.11 -16.58 16.81
N MET A 47 -6.39 -16.92 16.67
CA MET A 47 -7.13 -17.73 17.64
C MET A 47 -6.92 -19.24 17.47
N SER A 48 -6.50 -19.67 16.29
CA SER A 48 -6.56 -21.07 15.89
C SER A 48 -5.13 -21.56 15.71
N GLY A 49 -4.65 -22.42 16.61
CA GLY A 49 -3.25 -22.88 16.63
C GLY A 49 -2.69 -23.34 15.27
N LYS A 50 -1.37 -23.54 15.18
CA LYS A 50 -0.61 -23.73 13.91
C LYS A 50 -1.28 -24.55 12.80
N GLY A 51 -2.05 -25.59 13.11
CA GLY A 51 -2.78 -26.41 12.13
C GLY A 51 -3.83 -25.64 11.30
N THR A 52 -4.41 -24.56 11.84
CA THR A 52 -5.42 -23.77 11.11
C THR A 52 -4.81 -22.92 9.99
N LEU A 53 -3.59 -22.41 10.18
CA LEU A 53 -2.90 -21.67 9.12
C LEU A 53 -2.59 -22.57 7.92
N GLU A 54 -2.09 -23.78 8.16
CA GLU A 54 -1.73 -24.72 7.08
C GLU A 54 -2.96 -25.15 6.28
N SER A 55 -4.08 -25.40 6.95
CA SER A 55 -5.36 -25.70 6.30
C SER A 55 -5.85 -24.51 5.47
N PHE A 56 -5.80 -23.29 6.04
CA PHE A 56 -6.24 -22.07 5.37
C PHE A 56 -5.43 -21.78 4.10
N LEU A 57 -4.12 -22.00 4.11
CA LEU A 57 -3.24 -21.79 2.94
C LEU A 57 -3.51 -22.76 1.77
N ARG A 58 -4.29 -23.83 1.99
CA ARG A 58 -4.68 -24.79 0.93
C ARG A 58 -6.04 -24.48 0.31
N MET A 59 -6.76 -23.49 0.84
CA MET A 59 -8.09 -23.12 0.37
C MET A 59 -8.00 -22.28 -0.92
N ASP A 60 -8.97 -22.47 -1.80
CA ASP A 60 -9.25 -21.50 -2.86
C ASP A 60 -9.94 -20.24 -2.30
N ASP A 61 -10.17 -19.25 -3.14
CA ASP A 61 -10.77 -17.98 -2.74
C ASP A 61 -12.15 -18.15 -2.09
N SER A 62 -12.95 -19.12 -2.57
CA SER A 62 -14.32 -19.34 -2.08
C SER A 62 -14.31 -20.01 -0.71
N ALA A 63 -13.54 -21.07 -0.55
CA ALA A 63 -13.36 -21.77 0.73
C ALA A 63 -12.74 -20.85 1.78
N CYS A 64 -11.74 -20.06 1.39
CA CYS A 64 -11.10 -19.06 2.23
C CYS A 64 -12.11 -18.02 2.73
N MET A 65 -12.90 -17.42 1.84
CA MET A 65 -13.93 -16.45 2.22
C MET A 65 -15.01 -17.07 3.12
N GLN A 66 -15.47 -18.28 2.82
CA GLN A 66 -16.44 -18.98 3.66
C GLN A 66 -15.90 -19.29 5.05
N ALA A 67 -14.63 -19.69 5.18
CA ALA A 67 -13.99 -19.91 6.46
C ALA A 67 -13.95 -18.63 7.31
N LEU A 68 -13.61 -17.49 6.71
CA LEU A 68 -13.58 -16.21 7.43
C LEU A 68 -14.99 -15.71 7.82
N LEU A 69 -15.99 -15.89 6.96
CA LEU A 69 -17.39 -15.53 7.25
C LEU A 69 -17.99 -16.37 8.39
N ASN A 70 -17.49 -17.60 8.60
CA ASN A 70 -17.90 -18.51 9.67
C ASN A 70 -16.86 -18.62 10.79
N SER A 71 -15.90 -17.69 10.84
CA SER A 71 -14.88 -17.65 11.89
C SER A 71 -15.51 -17.50 13.28
N ASP A 72 -14.96 -18.19 14.28
CA ASP A 72 -15.35 -18.00 15.69
C ASP A 72 -14.96 -16.61 16.21
N ASP A 73 -13.85 -16.05 15.70
CA ASP A 73 -13.43 -14.68 16.00
C ASP A 73 -14.44 -13.65 15.40
N PRO A 74 -15.05 -12.79 16.23
CA PRO A 74 -16.07 -11.84 15.78
C PRO A 74 -15.52 -10.72 14.89
N VAL A 75 -14.25 -10.34 15.06
CA VAL A 75 -13.58 -9.32 14.23
C VAL A 75 -13.33 -9.87 12.83
N ALA A 76 -12.80 -11.08 12.72
CA ALA A 76 -12.59 -11.75 11.43
C ALA A 76 -13.91 -11.86 10.67
N ARG A 77 -14.99 -12.23 11.36
CA ARG A 77 -16.33 -12.33 10.79
C ARG A 77 -16.88 -10.98 10.34
N ASP A 78 -16.80 -9.93 11.16
CA ASP A 78 -17.27 -8.58 10.81
C ASP A 78 -16.53 -8.01 9.60
N LEU A 79 -15.19 -8.07 9.60
CA LEU A 79 -14.36 -7.59 8.48
C LEU A 79 -14.70 -8.31 7.18
N SER A 80 -14.89 -9.64 7.24
CA SER A 80 -15.22 -10.46 6.08
C SER A 80 -16.61 -10.17 5.54
N GLN A 81 -17.61 -10.02 6.43
CA GLN A 81 -18.97 -9.61 6.03
C GLN A 81 -18.98 -8.24 5.37
N ARG A 82 -18.19 -7.28 5.90
CA ARG A 82 -18.04 -5.96 5.30
C ARG A 82 -17.44 -6.03 3.90
N ILE A 83 -16.38 -6.82 3.70
CA ILE A 83 -15.78 -7.01 2.37
C ILE A 83 -16.81 -7.62 1.41
N TYR A 84 -17.50 -8.68 1.83
CA TYR A 84 -18.51 -9.38 1.03
C TYR A 84 -19.67 -8.45 0.61
N GLN A 85 -20.11 -7.59 1.53
CA GLN A 85 -21.16 -6.58 1.30
C GLN A 85 -20.63 -5.25 0.71
N ARG A 86 -19.34 -5.19 0.34
CA ARG A 86 -18.66 -3.97 -0.15
C ARG A 86 -18.76 -2.75 0.78
N ARG A 87 -18.93 -2.97 2.09
CA ARG A 87 -18.91 -1.95 3.16
C ARG A 87 -17.50 -1.72 3.68
N LEU A 88 -16.60 -1.31 2.78
CA LEU A 88 -15.19 -1.09 3.10
C LEU A 88 -14.99 0.10 4.04
N TYR A 89 -13.90 0.05 4.81
CA TYR A 89 -13.38 1.18 5.58
C TYR A 89 -13.11 2.39 4.66
N LYS A 90 -12.97 3.56 5.27
CA LYS A 90 -12.74 4.84 4.61
C LYS A 90 -11.38 5.39 4.99
N ARG A 91 -10.82 6.21 4.10
CA ARG A 91 -9.54 6.90 4.31
C ARG A 91 -9.70 7.96 5.39
N ALA A 92 -9.15 7.70 6.57
CA ALA A 92 -8.96 8.67 7.64
C ALA A 92 -7.79 9.60 7.34
N LEU A 93 -6.70 9.01 6.84
CA LEU A 93 -5.48 9.71 6.43
C LEU A 93 -4.96 9.09 5.13
N TYR A 94 -4.51 9.91 4.19
CA TYR A 94 -3.96 9.42 2.93
C TYR A 94 -2.93 10.40 2.36
N VAL A 95 -1.65 10.16 2.63
CA VAL A 95 -0.59 11.18 2.50
C VAL A 95 0.59 10.73 1.66
N GLY A 96 1.24 11.69 1.01
CA GLY A 96 2.39 11.48 0.14
C GLY A 96 3.71 11.29 0.89
N ARG A 97 4.76 10.90 0.15
CA ARG A 97 6.11 10.71 0.69
C ARG A 97 6.71 12.00 1.26
N ASP A 98 6.38 13.13 0.65
CA ASP A 98 6.82 14.48 1.02
C ASP A 98 6.30 14.92 2.41
N GLN A 99 5.18 14.36 2.84
CA GLN A 99 4.54 14.67 4.13
C GLN A 99 5.07 13.82 5.29
N VAL A 100 5.93 12.83 5.03
CA VAL A 100 6.40 11.88 6.05
C VAL A 100 7.93 11.76 6.07
N ASN A 101 8.47 11.32 7.21
CA ASN A 101 9.89 10.96 7.29
C ASN A 101 10.10 9.52 6.77
N ALA A 102 10.73 9.37 5.60
CA ALA A 102 10.91 8.06 4.95
C ALA A 102 11.68 7.04 5.80
N SER A 103 12.74 7.47 6.50
CA SER A 103 13.53 6.57 7.37
C SER A 103 12.68 6.02 8.51
N ARG A 104 11.83 6.86 9.10
CA ARG A 104 10.89 6.47 10.16
C ARG A 104 9.81 5.53 9.64
N MET A 105 9.23 5.81 8.47
CA MET A 105 8.21 4.94 7.88
C MET A 105 8.76 3.54 7.54
N THR A 106 10.02 3.44 7.13
CA THR A 106 10.67 2.14 6.90
C THR A 106 10.76 1.32 8.19
N GLN A 107 11.03 1.94 9.34
CA GLN A 107 11.03 1.26 10.65
C GLN A 107 9.62 0.76 11.04
N PHE A 108 8.58 1.40 10.52
CA PHE A 108 7.18 1.04 10.78
C PHE A 108 6.62 0.02 9.79
N SER A 109 7.39 -0.41 8.79
CA SER A 109 6.87 -1.22 7.67
C SER A 109 6.49 -2.66 8.05
N THR A 110 7.02 -3.20 9.16
CA THR A 110 6.71 -4.56 9.61
C THR A 110 5.25 -4.68 10.03
N SER A 111 4.64 -5.86 9.80
CA SER A 111 3.23 -6.09 10.14
C SER A 111 2.94 -5.87 11.64
N VAL A 112 3.86 -6.31 12.51
CA VAL A 112 3.77 -6.12 13.96
C VAL A 112 3.77 -4.63 14.29
N LYS A 113 4.71 -3.86 13.75
CA LYS A 113 4.84 -2.43 14.08
C LYS A 113 3.66 -1.62 13.55
N ARG A 114 3.17 -1.91 12.35
CA ARG A 114 1.96 -1.28 11.81
C ARG A 114 0.75 -1.51 12.71
N ARG A 115 0.58 -2.73 13.21
CA ARG A 115 -0.52 -3.07 14.12
C ARG A 115 -0.40 -2.39 15.48
N GLU A 116 0.81 -2.30 16.04
CA GLU A 116 1.06 -1.55 17.29
C GLU A 116 0.62 -0.09 17.14
N ILE A 117 1.07 0.59 16.07
CA ILE A 117 0.74 1.98 15.83
C ILE A 117 -0.77 2.16 15.57
N ALA A 118 -1.37 1.28 14.77
CA ALA A 118 -2.81 1.31 14.53
C ALA A 118 -3.60 1.14 15.84
N SER A 119 -3.15 0.25 16.73
CA SER A 119 -3.74 0.06 18.07
C SER A 119 -3.58 1.29 18.95
N THR A 120 -2.44 1.99 18.91
CA THR A 120 -2.25 3.27 19.60
C THR A 120 -3.27 4.31 19.11
N ILE A 121 -3.39 4.48 17.78
CA ILE A 121 -4.36 5.42 17.19
C ILE A 121 -5.80 5.04 17.58
N ALA A 122 -6.14 3.75 17.54
CA ALA A 122 -7.46 3.27 17.96
C ALA A 122 -7.74 3.56 19.44
N GLY A 123 -6.77 3.30 20.33
CA GLY A 123 -6.87 3.55 21.75
C GLY A 123 -7.10 5.03 22.08
N GLU A 124 -6.34 5.93 21.46
CA GLU A 124 -6.55 7.39 21.59
C GLU A 124 -7.91 7.84 21.02
N ALA A 125 -8.40 7.14 20.00
CA ALA A 125 -9.73 7.35 19.43
C ALA A 125 -10.86 6.70 20.26
N GLY A 126 -10.55 5.91 21.30
CA GLY A 126 -11.53 5.15 22.07
C GLY A 126 -12.23 4.05 21.27
N LEU A 127 -11.51 3.46 20.31
CA LEU A 127 -12.00 2.44 19.38
C LEU A 127 -11.33 1.09 19.65
N ASP A 128 -11.95 0.02 19.15
CA ASP A 128 -11.31 -1.29 19.11
C ASP A 128 -10.12 -1.27 18.12
N PRO A 129 -8.98 -1.93 18.42
CA PRO A 129 -7.82 -1.98 17.54
C PRO A 129 -8.12 -2.42 16.10
N ALA A 130 -9.12 -3.27 15.88
CA ALA A 130 -9.51 -3.72 14.55
C ALA A 130 -10.27 -2.68 13.73
N GLN A 131 -10.73 -1.60 14.35
CA GLN A 131 -11.43 -0.50 13.69
C GLN A 131 -10.48 0.50 13.03
N VAL A 132 -9.16 0.38 13.23
CA VAL A 132 -8.14 1.22 12.59
C VAL A 132 -7.10 0.34 11.91
N LEU A 133 -6.85 0.58 10.63
CA LEU A 133 -5.85 -0.12 9.84
C LEU A 133 -4.80 0.87 9.33
N LEU A 134 -3.53 0.48 9.42
CA LEU A 134 -2.39 1.26 8.94
C LEU A 134 -1.71 0.55 7.76
N ASP A 135 -1.69 1.22 6.62
CA ASP A 135 -1.03 0.79 5.39
C ASP A 135 0.20 1.65 5.11
N ILE A 136 1.37 1.03 5.18
CA ILE A 136 2.66 1.64 4.81
C ILE A 136 3.27 0.73 3.74
N PRO A 137 2.98 0.97 2.45
CA PRO A 137 3.58 0.22 1.36
C PRO A 137 5.11 0.40 1.36
N PRO A 138 5.88 -0.59 0.89
CA PRO A 138 7.32 -0.41 0.70
C PRO A 138 7.58 0.75 -0.27
N PHE A 139 8.61 1.55 0.00
CA PHE A 139 9.01 2.60 -0.92
C PHE A 139 9.41 1.99 -2.27
N PRO A 140 8.98 2.58 -3.40
CA PRO A 140 9.37 2.07 -4.70
C PRO A 140 10.88 2.22 -4.90
N GLY A 141 11.57 1.09 -5.05
CA GLY A 141 12.95 1.09 -5.54
C GLY A 141 13.04 1.59 -6.98
N ASP A 142 14.23 2.02 -7.41
CA ASP A 142 14.44 2.49 -8.78
C ASP A 142 14.21 1.37 -9.80
N MET A 143 13.49 1.70 -10.87
CA MET A 143 13.46 0.85 -12.06
C MET A 143 14.83 0.94 -12.72
N SER A 144 15.51 -0.19 -12.84
CA SER A 144 16.62 -0.37 -13.76
C SER A 144 16.17 -1.26 -14.92
N LEU A 145 16.57 -0.89 -16.13
CA LEU A 145 16.49 -1.77 -17.28
C LEU A 145 17.91 -1.98 -17.80
N HIS A 146 18.45 -3.17 -17.56
CA HIS A 146 19.73 -3.57 -18.10
C HIS A 146 19.54 -4.02 -19.55
N VAL A 147 19.40 -3.04 -20.45
CA VAL A 147 19.41 -3.30 -21.89
C VAL A 147 20.85 -3.30 -22.36
N GLN A 148 21.32 -4.43 -22.88
CA GLN A 148 22.53 -4.46 -23.69
C GLN A 148 22.15 -4.01 -25.11
N VAL A 149 22.47 -2.75 -25.44
CA VAL A 149 22.36 -2.23 -26.80
C VAL A 149 23.61 -2.66 -27.55
N GLN A 150 23.46 -3.41 -28.63
CA GLN A 150 24.58 -3.75 -29.50
C GLN A 150 24.90 -2.54 -30.41
N ASN A 151 25.46 -1.47 -29.84
CA ASN A 151 26.07 -0.42 -30.64
C ASN A 151 27.58 -0.60 -30.59
N ARG A 152 28.22 -0.51 -31.76
CA ARG A 152 29.42 -1.25 -32.18
C ARG A 152 30.58 -1.51 -31.19
N HIS A 153 30.75 -0.89 -30.02
CA HIS A 153 31.82 -1.25 -29.06
C HIS A 153 31.57 -0.95 -27.55
N SER A 154 30.33 -0.78 -27.04
CA SER A 154 30.16 -0.57 -25.58
C SER A 154 28.80 -1.00 -24.99
N VAL A 155 28.81 -1.46 -23.73
CA VAL A 155 27.61 -1.78 -22.93
C VAL A 155 27.23 -0.55 -22.11
N ILE A 156 26.15 0.13 -22.48
CA ILE A 156 25.63 1.30 -21.75
C ILE A 156 24.26 0.95 -21.16
N GLY A 157 24.06 1.20 -19.87
CA GLY A 157 22.75 1.01 -19.23
C GLY A 157 21.74 2.06 -19.70
N LEU A 158 20.48 1.68 -19.90
CA LEU A 158 19.43 2.56 -20.44
C LEU A 158 19.20 3.83 -19.58
N ALA A 159 19.46 3.75 -18.27
CA ALA A 159 19.38 4.92 -17.37
C ALA A 159 20.35 6.05 -17.76
N ALA A 160 21.47 5.73 -18.40
CA ALA A 160 22.40 6.72 -18.94
C ALA A 160 22.00 7.23 -20.34
N LEU A 161 21.08 6.54 -21.02
CA LEU A 161 20.65 6.84 -22.39
C LEU A 161 19.30 7.56 -22.45
N SER A 162 18.45 7.43 -21.42
CA SER A 162 17.11 8.01 -21.43
C SER A 162 16.78 8.77 -20.13
N PRO A 163 16.72 10.12 -20.19
CA PRO A 163 16.22 10.96 -19.11
C PRO A 163 14.80 10.58 -18.62
N LEU A 164 14.01 9.91 -19.46
CA LEU A 164 12.66 9.47 -19.16
C LEU A 164 12.61 8.51 -17.95
N LEU A 165 13.64 7.68 -17.75
CA LEU A 165 13.71 6.76 -16.61
C LEU A 165 13.73 7.50 -15.26
N ASN A 166 14.44 8.64 -15.18
CA ASN A 166 14.48 9.46 -13.98
C ASN A 166 13.08 10.02 -13.68
N THR A 167 12.43 10.60 -14.69
CA THR A 167 11.05 11.12 -14.59
C THR A 167 10.06 10.03 -14.17
N LEU A 168 10.18 8.81 -14.70
CA LEU A 168 9.32 7.69 -14.29
C LEU A 168 9.58 7.26 -12.85
N ASN A 169 10.83 7.19 -12.41
CA ASN A 169 11.17 6.85 -11.03
C ASN A 169 10.67 7.93 -10.05
N GLU A 170 10.80 9.21 -10.39
CA GLU A 170 10.20 10.33 -9.64
C GLU A 170 8.68 10.22 -9.60
N THR A 171 8.04 9.94 -10.73
CA THR A 171 6.59 9.71 -10.81
C THR A 171 6.15 8.59 -9.86
N ARG A 172 6.84 7.44 -9.88
CA ARG A 172 6.54 6.31 -8.99
C ARG A 172 6.72 6.67 -7.53
N ARG A 173 7.78 7.42 -7.19
CA ARG A 173 8.00 7.94 -5.83
C ARG A 173 6.87 8.89 -5.40
N GLY A 174 6.44 9.78 -6.29
CA GLY A 174 5.36 10.74 -6.07
C GLY A 174 3.98 10.09 -5.98
N GLN A 175 3.79 8.88 -6.53
CA GLN A 175 2.55 8.09 -6.41
C GLN A 175 2.46 7.30 -5.10
N TRP A 176 3.54 7.17 -4.34
CA TRP A 176 3.52 6.45 -3.06
C TRP A 176 2.59 7.14 -2.08
N ARG A 177 1.79 6.35 -1.34
CA ARG A 177 0.84 6.86 -0.37
C ARG A 177 0.88 6.00 0.89
N LEU A 178 0.91 6.63 2.05
CA LEU A 178 0.57 6.04 3.34
C LEU A 178 -0.93 6.19 3.57
N GLY A 179 -1.58 5.17 4.09
CA GLY A 179 -3.01 5.18 4.39
C GLY A 179 -3.33 4.77 5.82
N VAL A 180 -4.25 5.50 6.45
CA VAL A 180 -4.95 5.03 7.66
C VAL A 180 -6.43 4.91 7.33
N TYR A 181 -7.00 3.74 7.64
CA TYR A 181 -8.36 3.37 7.25
C TYR A 181 -9.18 3.03 8.49
N THR A 182 -10.43 3.50 8.53
CA THR A 182 -11.35 3.27 9.65
C THR A 182 -12.80 3.30 9.19
N LEU A 183 -13.75 3.15 10.11
CA LEU A 183 -15.18 3.30 9.85
C LEU A 183 -15.55 4.73 9.40
N PRO A 184 -16.55 4.91 8.52
CA PRO A 184 -16.95 6.23 8.03
C PRO A 184 -17.17 7.28 9.12
N GLU A 185 -17.83 6.88 10.21
CA GLU A 185 -18.20 7.69 11.37
C GLU A 185 -17.01 8.15 12.23
N HIS A 186 -15.84 7.52 12.08
CA HIS A 186 -14.64 7.83 12.87
C HIS A 186 -13.53 8.49 12.05
N ARG A 187 -13.78 8.74 10.76
CA ARG A 187 -12.79 9.21 9.79
C ARG A 187 -12.03 10.45 10.26
N GLU A 188 -12.74 11.47 10.73
CA GLU A 188 -12.14 12.76 11.11
C GLU A 188 -11.29 12.64 12.37
N ARG A 189 -11.84 12.04 13.43
CA ARG A 189 -11.13 11.83 14.69
C ARG A 189 -9.86 10.98 14.50
N VAL A 190 -9.99 9.84 13.82
CA VAL A 190 -8.84 8.96 13.55
C VAL A 190 -7.84 9.64 12.63
N GLY A 191 -8.27 10.44 11.66
CA GLY A 191 -7.38 11.16 10.75
C GLY A 191 -6.48 12.16 11.48
N ALA A 192 -7.05 12.93 12.41
CA ALA A 192 -6.31 13.89 13.22
C ALA A 192 -5.27 13.20 14.12
N LEU A 193 -5.68 12.17 14.88
CA LEU A 193 -4.79 11.40 15.75
C LEU A 193 -3.70 10.69 14.95
N ALA A 194 -4.05 10.09 13.82
CA ALA A 194 -3.08 9.44 12.94
C ALA A 194 -2.03 10.43 12.41
N ALA A 195 -2.41 11.65 12.04
CA ALA A 195 -1.48 12.67 11.59
C ALA A 195 -0.47 13.05 12.69
N GLU A 196 -0.93 13.14 13.95
CA GLU A 196 -0.08 13.41 15.11
C GLU A 196 0.88 12.24 15.40
N VAL A 197 0.34 11.03 15.59
CA VAL A 197 1.12 9.82 15.92
C VAL A 197 2.16 9.49 14.85
N LEU A 198 1.83 9.69 13.57
CA LEU A 198 2.73 9.45 12.45
C LEU A 198 3.62 10.66 12.11
N HIS A 199 3.42 11.79 12.81
CA HIS A 199 4.12 13.07 12.57
C HIS A 199 4.07 13.51 11.11
N VAL A 200 2.87 13.47 10.55
CA VAL A 200 2.59 13.95 9.20
C VAL A 200 2.72 15.46 9.16
N LYS A 201 3.49 15.94 8.20
CA LYS A 201 3.59 17.38 7.94
C LYS A 201 2.28 17.89 7.32
N PRO A 202 1.78 19.06 7.75
CA PRO A 202 0.65 19.69 7.08
C PRO A 202 0.97 19.88 5.59
N GLU A 203 -0.06 19.80 4.75
CA GLU A 203 0.12 20.09 3.32
C GLU A 203 0.70 21.50 3.19
N THR A 204 1.91 21.58 2.63
CA THR A 204 2.43 22.87 2.21
C THR A 204 1.63 23.24 0.98
N THR A 205 0.60 24.06 1.16
CA THR A 205 -0.03 24.79 0.06
C THR A 205 1.02 25.79 -0.46
N GLN A 206 2.04 25.30 -1.17
CA GLN A 206 2.76 26.15 -2.11
C GLN A 206 1.75 26.46 -3.21
N GLY A 207 0.99 27.54 -3.00
CA GLY A 207 0.25 28.18 -4.07
C GLY A 207 1.22 28.33 -5.23
N ARG A 208 0.90 27.70 -6.36
CA ARG A 208 1.56 27.97 -7.63
C ARG A 208 1.41 29.47 -7.88
N LEU A 209 2.45 30.23 -7.52
CA LEU A 209 2.67 31.57 -8.05
C LEU A 209 3.08 31.36 -9.50
N PHE A 210 2.07 31.17 -10.36
CA PHE A 210 2.21 31.49 -11.77
C PHE A 210 2.11 33.02 -11.86
N GLY A 211 3.26 33.67 -11.88
CA GLY A 211 3.44 35.01 -12.46
C GLY A 211 4.01 34.87 -13.86
#